data_AF-A0A7V3LIE8-F1
#
_entry.id   AF-A0A7V3LIE8-F1
#
_cell.length_a   1.000
_cell.length_b   1.000
_cell.length_c   1.000
_cell.angle_alpha   90.00
_cell.angle_beta   90.00
_cell.angle_gamma   90.00
#
_symmetry.space_group_name_H-M   'P 1'
#
loop_
_entity.id
_entity.type
_entity.pdbx_description
1 polymer ?
#
loop_
_entity_poly.entity_id
_entity_poly.type
_entity_poly.pdbx_seq_one_letter_code
_entity_poly.pdbx_strand_id
1 'polypeptide(L)'
;MLERAPRLRSGAAIHLKRKRSRGFTLVEVLIASLLLMLAMAGIVPFFIGGLNQASTVRYKSLATNIARERMEQIRQLDYREITEDPNEGVTLSERFGTTAEQRGIQFTVSYAVESSSYEAGLLKKVTVTVSWTAPPKVSPVSITTMIHQQFLGPRGASLELSPTQSDPLGTPFPLISGSNTTIRYHLAQADWNLVFKDVNNPGAGARDVFARFIFFSDDGDTVSLGDPAKENRIGTNYLKYTTDGSGLLTDVWFEYDFDTQLVPDGYWELRALAYNQYEQPGNVWRLRVRVENGAPAAPTDLTAVPLADNETIVLYWLGGPERDRARYVLERSVWDPEAGQWGSWETLNENIDPKAVTYSDQGSIVAEIHPWGSEEVSNQYLYRIYAVDISPGNVGEAAELAEPVVLPPLTTTTTETTTTTTVSTTTTTAPSTTTTTTTLATYSVKITNSAKKHYRVEIRDASNMVVFSGTIKKGETTTVTGLSAGQYQIVATPVGGGTTVNASFSLPAQAGQVVLTLL
;
A
#
# COMPACT_ATOMS: atom_id res chain seq x y z
N MET A 1 57.69 21.42 21.15
CA MET A 1 58.01 19.99 20.92
C MET A 1 58.93 19.95 19.71
N LEU A 2 60.27 20.04 19.76
CA LEU A 2 61.30 19.57 20.70
C LEU A 2 61.24 18.06 20.97
N GLU A 3 61.81 17.26 20.06
CA GLU A 3 62.32 15.91 20.35
C GLU A 3 63.33 15.50 19.27
N ARG A 4 64.63 15.73 19.54
CA ARG A 4 65.64 14.75 19.98
C ARG A 4 66.15 13.82 18.88
N ALA A 5 67.38 14.12 18.45
CA ALA A 5 68.32 13.15 17.91
C ALA A 5 68.56 11.98 18.89
N PRO A 6 68.98 10.81 18.37
CA PRO A 6 70.14 10.17 18.98
C PRO A 6 71.14 9.55 17.99
N ARG A 7 72.40 9.92 18.25
CA ARG A 7 73.58 9.04 18.43
C ARG A 7 74.17 8.35 17.20
N LEU A 8 75.15 9.07 16.64
CA LEU A 8 76.45 8.54 16.22
C LEU A 8 76.96 7.44 17.18
N ARG A 9 77.20 6.24 16.65
CA ARG A 9 78.02 5.21 17.30
C ARG A 9 79.01 4.61 16.33
N SER A 10 80.27 4.77 16.74
CA SER A 10 81.38 3.83 16.62
C SER A 10 81.98 3.63 15.24
N GLY A 11 83.16 4.22 15.07
CA GLY A 11 84.03 3.97 13.94
C GLY A 11 84.49 2.51 13.92
N ALA A 12 84.31 1.90 12.75
CA ALA A 12 85.16 0.82 12.30
C ALA A 12 86.22 1.45 11.41
N ALA A 13 87.48 1.40 11.86
CA ALA A 13 88.62 1.81 11.07
C ALA A 13 88.67 0.96 9.78
N ILE A 14 88.25 1.56 8.66
CA ILE A 14 88.38 0.96 7.33
C ILE A 14 89.87 0.95 7.00
N HIS A 15 90.46 -0.22 7.22
CA HIS A 15 91.78 -0.58 6.76
C HIS A 15 91.78 -0.46 5.22
N LEU A 16 92.21 0.69 4.70
CA LEU A 16 92.42 0.95 3.28
C LEU A 16 93.54 0.05 2.78
N LYS A 17 93.22 -1.22 2.53
CA LYS A 17 93.99 -2.10 1.67
C LYS A 17 94.04 -1.40 0.32
N ARG A 18 95.18 -0.76 0.04
CA ARG A 18 95.55 -0.17 -1.25
C ARG A 18 95.44 -1.27 -2.30
N LYS A 19 94.22 -1.47 -2.83
CA LYS A 19 93.97 -2.40 -3.93
C LYS A 19 94.83 -1.89 -5.07
N ARG A 20 95.80 -2.69 -5.49
CA ARG A 20 96.52 -2.50 -6.74
C ARG A 20 95.48 -2.19 -7.81
N SER A 21 95.53 -0.96 -8.33
CA SER A 21 94.75 -0.51 -9.47
C SER A 21 95.21 -1.32 -10.68
N ARG A 22 94.64 -2.52 -10.84
CA ARG A 22 94.71 -3.26 -12.09
C ARG A 22 93.93 -2.38 -13.08
N GLY A 23 94.64 -1.81 -14.05
CA GLY A 23 94.00 -1.02 -15.10
C GLY A 23 92.90 -1.85 -15.75
N PHE A 24 91.73 -1.26 -15.95
CA PHE A 24 90.65 -1.87 -16.70
C PHE A 24 91.19 -2.30 -18.06
N THR A 25 90.99 -3.55 -18.40
CA THR A 25 91.36 -4.01 -19.74
C THR A 25 90.42 -3.36 -20.76
N LEU A 26 90.92 -3.02 -21.94
CA LEU A 26 90.11 -2.39 -22.99
C LEU A 26 88.87 -3.24 -23.35
N VAL A 27 89.00 -4.57 -23.24
CA VAL A 27 87.91 -5.53 -23.43
C VAL A 27 86.79 -5.35 -22.39
N GLU A 28 87.13 -5.06 -21.14
CA GLU A 28 86.15 -4.87 -20.05
C GLU A 28 85.32 -3.60 -20.26
N VAL A 29 85.91 -2.53 -20.76
CA VAL A 29 85.20 -1.29 -21.12
C VAL A 29 84.27 -1.52 -22.31
N LEU A 30 84.67 -2.33 -23.28
CA LEU A 30 83.85 -2.67 -24.44
C LEU A 30 82.65 -3.52 -24.03
N ILE A 31 82.85 -4.54 -23.20
CA ILE A 31 81.76 -5.38 -22.67
C ILE A 31 80.82 -4.55 -21.78
N ALA A 32 81.34 -3.69 -20.90
CA ALA A 32 80.52 -2.84 -20.03
C ALA A 32 79.65 -1.86 -20.84
N SER A 33 80.20 -1.24 -21.89
CA SER A 33 79.42 -0.34 -22.75
C SER A 33 78.37 -1.07 -23.59
N LEU A 34 78.66 -2.30 -24.06
CA LEU A 34 77.67 -3.15 -24.73
C LEU A 34 76.51 -3.54 -23.79
N LEU A 35 76.82 -3.96 -22.56
CA LEU A 35 75.81 -4.30 -21.56
C LEU A 35 74.97 -3.08 -21.16
N LEU A 36 75.60 -1.91 -21.04
CA LEU A 36 74.89 -0.66 -20.78
C LEU A 36 73.92 -0.31 -21.91
N MET A 37 74.34 -0.46 -23.18
CA MET A 37 73.45 -0.25 -24.33
C MET A 37 72.26 -1.23 -24.33
N LEU A 38 72.49 -2.50 -24.04
CA LEU A 38 71.42 -3.50 -23.90
C LEU A 38 70.45 -3.15 -22.76
N ALA A 39 70.96 -2.70 -21.62
CA ALA A 39 70.13 -2.29 -20.50
C ALA A 39 69.27 -1.05 -20.84
N MET A 40 69.87 -0.02 -21.45
CA MET A 40 69.15 1.18 -21.88
C MET A 40 68.09 0.87 -22.95
N ALA A 41 68.38 -0.05 -23.87
CA ALA A 41 67.45 -0.49 -24.90
C ALA A 41 66.17 -1.12 -24.32
N GLY A 42 66.24 -1.79 -23.17
CA GLY A 42 65.06 -2.31 -22.47
C GLY A 42 64.33 -1.27 -21.62
N ILE A 43 65.08 -0.36 -20.98
CA ILE A 43 64.52 0.60 -20.02
C ILE A 43 63.73 1.72 -20.70
N VAL A 44 64.21 2.26 -21.83
CA VAL A 44 63.55 3.41 -22.50
C VAL A 44 62.12 3.07 -22.96
N PRO A 45 61.86 1.96 -23.68
CA PRO A 45 60.50 1.57 -24.06
C PRO A 45 59.60 1.32 -22.84
N PHE A 46 60.15 0.79 -21.75
CA PHE A 46 59.41 0.59 -20.50
C PHE A 46 58.94 1.91 -19.88
N PHE A 47 59.82 2.92 -19.79
CA PHE A 47 59.45 4.26 -19.30
C PHE A 47 58.42 4.95 -20.19
N ILE A 48 58.58 4.88 -21.51
CA ILE A 48 57.61 5.44 -22.46
C ILE A 48 56.25 4.74 -22.30
N GLY A 49 56.24 3.41 -22.16
CA GLY A 49 55.04 2.63 -21.88
C GLY A 49 54.35 3.05 -20.58
N GLY A 50 55.12 3.23 -19.50
CA GLY A 50 54.60 3.67 -18.21
C GLY A 50 54.00 5.08 -18.22
N LEU A 51 54.67 6.03 -18.89
CA LEU A 51 54.17 7.41 -19.03
C LEU A 51 52.88 7.47 -19.86
N ASN A 52 52.79 6.67 -20.92
CA ASN A 52 51.58 6.56 -21.73
C ASN A 52 50.42 5.98 -20.93
N GLN A 53 50.66 4.91 -20.16
CA GLN A 53 49.63 4.31 -19.29
C GLN A 53 49.15 5.29 -18.20
N ALA A 54 50.08 6.00 -17.54
CA ALA A 54 49.73 6.98 -16.53
C ALA A 54 48.87 8.13 -17.11
N SER A 55 49.20 8.57 -18.33
CA SER A 55 48.42 9.59 -19.05
C SER A 55 47.03 9.08 -19.43
N THR A 56 46.93 7.84 -19.93
CA THR A 56 45.64 7.19 -20.22
C THR A 56 44.75 7.09 -18.98
N VAL A 57 45.29 6.67 -17.83
CA VAL A 57 44.54 6.60 -16.56
C VAL A 57 44.05 7.98 -16.14
N ARG A 58 44.91 9.00 -16.25
CA ARG A 58 44.55 10.39 -15.96
C ARG A 58 43.41 10.87 -16.85
N TYR A 59 43.49 10.66 -18.16
CA TYR A 59 42.43 11.09 -19.10
C TYR A 59 41.12 10.34 -18.89
N LYS A 60 41.19 9.03 -18.59
CA LYS A 60 40.00 8.26 -18.23
C LYS A 60 39.33 8.80 -16.96
N SER A 61 40.10 9.24 -15.97
CA SER A 61 39.56 9.90 -14.77
C SER A 61 38.89 11.22 -15.11
N LEU A 62 39.47 12.05 -16.00
CA LEU A 62 38.85 13.30 -16.44
C LEU A 62 37.55 13.04 -17.21
N ALA A 63 37.57 12.12 -18.19
CA ALA A 63 36.38 11.72 -18.94
C ALA A 63 35.25 11.18 -18.05
N THR A 64 35.59 10.43 -17.01
CA THR A 64 34.62 9.94 -16.01
C THR A 64 34.00 11.09 -15.22
N ASN A 65 34.79 12.09 -14.84
CA ASN A 65 34.27 13.26 -14.12
C ASN A 65 33.34 14.10 -15.01
N ILE A 66 33.71 14.32 -16.29
CA ILE A 66 32.84 14.97 -17.27
C ILE A 66 31.53 14.20 -17.42
N ALA A 67 31.59 12.87 -17.59
CA ALA A 67 30.39 12.04 -17.73
C ALA A 67 29.48 12.12 -16.49
N ARG A 68 30.05 12.14 -15.27
CA ARG A 68 29.29 12.29 -14.02
C ARG A 68 28.65 13.68 -13.92
N GLU A 69 29.40 14.73 -14.22
CA GLU A 69 28.89 16.10 -14.20
C GLU A 69 27.68 16.25 -15.12
N ARG A 70 27.78 15.76 -16.36
CA ARG A 70 26.64 15.76 -17.29
C ARG A 70 25.47 14.91 -16.80
N MET A 71 25.74 13.76 -16.18
CA MET A 71 24.68 12.92 -15.63
C MET A 71 23.93 13.62 -14.47
N GLU A 72 24.63 14.36 -13.62
CA GLU A 72 23.99 15.15 -12.55
C GLU A 72 23.18 16.33 -13.11
N GLN A 73 23.67 16.99 -14.16
CA GLN A 73 22.89 18.03 -14.86
C GLN A 73 21.60 17.45 -15.47
N ILE A 74 21.65 16.26 -16.06
CA ILE A 74 20.48 15.57 -16.61
C ILE A 74 19.49 15.19 -15.50
N ARG A 75 19.96 14.76 -14.33
CA ARG A 75 19.11 14.42 -13.18
C ARG A 75 18.33 15.61 -12.61
N GLN A 76 18.77 16.83 -12.89
CA GLN A 76 18.08 18.06 -12.48
C GLN A 76 16.99 18.49 -13.48
N LEU A 77 16.93 17.88 -14.67
CA LEU A 77 15.92 18.17 -15.68
C LEU A 77 14.59 17.49 -15.34
N ASP A 78 13.49 18.09 -15.80
CA ASP A 78 12.20 17.40 -15.81
C ASP A 78 12.24 16.24 -16.81
N TYR A 79 11.51 15.15 -16.53
CA TYR A 79 11.51 13.93 -17.33
C TYR A 79 11.21 14.18 -18.83
N ARG A 80 10.38 15.18 -19.13
CA ARG A 80 10.03 15.59 -20.50
C ARG A 80 11.20 16.22 -21.25
N GLU A 81 12.07 16.95 -20.56
CA GLU A 81 13.22 17.63 -21.16
C GLU A 81 14.38 16.67 -21.46
N ILE A 82 14.33 15.44 -20.93
CA ILE A 82 15.36 14.43 -21.13
C ILE A 82 15.09 13.73 -22.46
N THR A 83 15.45 14.34 -23.59
CA THR A 83 15.26 13.75 -24.93
C THR A 83 16.46 14.01 -25.83
N GLU A 84 16.67 13.10 -26.78
CA GLU A 84 17.62 13.28 -27.89
C GLU A 84 16.88 13.31 -29.24
N ASP A 85 15.54 13.27 -29.23
CA ASP A 85 14.71 13.48 -30.42
C ASP A 85 14.39 14.98 -30.57
N PRO A 86 14.85 15.65 -31.65
CA PRO A 86 14.58 17.07 -31.86
C PRO A 86 13.08 17.39 -32.05
N ASN A 87 12.23 16.38 -32.30
CA ASN A 87 10.78 16.57 -32.39
C ASN A 87 10.09 16.64 -31.02
N GLU A 88 10.73 16.11 -29.97
CA GLU A 88 10.20 16.11 -28.59
C GLU A 88 10.62 17.35 -27.79
N GLY A 89 11.67 18.05 -28.21
CA GLY A 89 12.14 19.28 -27.56
C GLY A 89 13.62 19.59 -27.83
N VAL A 90 14.19 20.45 -26.97
CA VAL A 90 15.63 20.77 -27.00
C VAL A 90 16.41 19.53 -26.57
N THR A 91 17.29 19.04 -27.45
CA THR A 91 18.08 17.82 -27.21
C THR A 91 19.13 18.03 -26.11
N LEU A 92 19.60 16.94 -25.49
CA LEU A 92 20.69 17.02 -24.50
C LEU A 92 22.00 17.50 -25.15
N SER A 93 22.24 17.11 -26.41
CA SER A 93 23.37 17.61 -27.21
C SER A 93 23.34 19.12 -27.40
N GLU A 94 22.16 19.69 -27.67
CA GLU A 94 21.98 21.14 -27.82
C GLU A 94 22.12 21.86 -26.47
N ARG A 95 21.50 21.32 -25.41
CA ARG A 95 21.48 21.96 -24.08
C ARG A 95 22.84 21.95 -23.38
N PHE A 96 23.57 20.83 -23.44
CA PHE A 96 24.80 20.65 -22.68
C PHE A 96 26.07 20.71 -23.54
N GLY A 97 25.91 20.71 -24.86
CA GLY A 97 27.01 20.67 -25.82
C GLY A 97 27.60 19.27 -26.00
N THR A 98 28.27 19.08 -27.14
CA THR A 98 28.89 17.81 -27.57
C THR A 98 30.41 17.78 -27.36
N THR A 99 30.98 18.83 -26.75
CA THR A 99 32.41 18.89 -26.45
C THR A 99 32.67 19.44 -25.04
N ALA A 100 33.80 19.04 -24.47
CA ALA A 100 34.32 19.59 -23.22
C ALA A 100 35.85 19.65 -23.31
N GLU A 101 36.46 20.71 -22.80
CA GLU A 101 37.92 20.84 -22.78
C GLU A 101 38.45 20.79 -21.34
N GLN A 102 39.43 19.93 -21.09
CA GLN A 102 40.08 19.89 -19.78
C GLN A 102 41.58 19.67 -19.94
N ARG A 103 42.36 20.63 -19.43
CA ARG A 103 43.84 20.63 -19.51
C ARG A 103 44.37 20.56 -20.96
N GLY A 104 43.75 21.30 -21.87
CA GLY A 104 44.16 21.37 -23.28
C GLY A 104 43.80 20.12 -24.10
N ILE A 105 42.93 19.26 -23.58
CA ILE A 105 42.45 18.07 -24.28
C ILE A 105 40.96 18.24 -24.50
N GLN A 106 40.57 18.13 -25.77
CA GLN A 106 39.19 18.14 -26.18
C GLN A 106 38.60 16.73 -26.04
N PHE A 107 37.49 16.64 -25.33
CA PHE A 107 36.65 15.47 -25.20
C PHE A 107 35.38 15.66 -26.04
N THR A 108 34.95 14.62 -26.73
CA THR A 108 33.65 14.56 -27.41
C THR A 108 32.67 13.85 -26.49
N VAL A 109 31.53 14.51 -26.24
CA VAL A 109 30.44 13.99 -25.40
C VAL A 109 29.25 13.68 -26.31
N SER A 110 28.67 12.48 -26.15
CA SER A 110 27.46 12.06 -26.85
C SER A 110 26.44 11.54 -25.86
N TYR A 111 25.17 11.82 -26.13
CA TYR A 111 24.04 11.40 -25.31
C TYR A 111 23.21 10.38 -26.09
N ALA A 112 22.64 9.41 -25.39
CA ALA A 112 21.64 8.51 -25.93
C ALA A 112 20.50 8.37 -24.91
N VAL A 113 19.27 8.54 -25.37
CA VAL A 113 18.06 8.39 -24.57
C VAL A 113 17.20 7.32 -25.22
N GLU A 114 17.00 6.22 -24.50
CA GLU A 114 16.11 5.13 -24.90
C GLU A 114 14.89 5.11 -23.97
N SER A 115 13.69 5.26 -24.53
CA SER A 115 12.45 5.14 -23.77
C SER A 115 11.97 3.69 -23.75
N SER A 116 11.56 3.20 -22.58
CA SER A 116 10.97 1.87 -22.39
C SER A 116 9.78 1.95 -21.43
N SER A 117 8.76 1.12 -21.65
CA SER A 117 7.66 0.95 -20.71
C SER A 117 7.98 -0.14 -19.69
N TYR A 118 7.55 0.05 -18.44
CA TYR A 118 7.56 -0.95 -17.38
C TYR A 118 6.18 -0.98 -16.70
N GLU A 119 5.88 -2.01 -15.89
CA GLU A 119 4.56 -2.24 -15.28
C GLU A 119 3.97 -1.04 -14.53
N ALA A 120 4.82 -0.15 -14.01
CA ALA A 120 4.43 1.02 -13.21
C ALA A 120 4.65 2.40 -13.89
N GLY A 121 5.10 2.46 -15.15
CA GLY A 121 5.34 3.75 -15.81
C GLY A 121 6.32 3.71 -16.99
N LEU A 122 6.74 4.90 -17.44
CA LEU A 122 7.77 5.06 -18.46
C LEU A 122 9.15 5.28 -17.81
N LEU A 123 10.15 4.60 -18.34
CA LEU A 123 11.56 4.73 -17.97
C LEU A 123 12.35 5.26 -19.16
N LYS A 124 13.20 6.28 -18.92
CA LYS A 124 14.23 6.71 -19.85
C LYS A 124 15.58 6.16 -19.40
N LYS A 125 16.20 5.35 -20.23
CA LYS A 125 17.60 4.93 -20.10
C LYS A 125 18.46 5.99 -20.75
N VAL A 126 19.19 6.74 -19.93
CA VAL A 126 20.08 7.79 -20.40
C VAL A 126 21.52 7.31 -20.32
N THR A 127 22.24 7.40 -21.44
CA THR A 127 23.66 7.04 -21.52
C THR A 127 24.47 8.25 -21.96
N VAL A 128 25.45 8.64 -21.14
CA VAL A 128 26.44 9.68 -21.46
C VAL A 128 27.74 8.99 -21.82
N THR A 129 28.24 9.22 -23.03
CA THR A 129 29.52 8.66 -23.49
C THR A 129 30.51 9.79 -23.77
N VAL A 130 31.70 9.68 -23.18
CA VAL A 130 32.79 10.63 -23.33
C VAL A 130 33.97 9.94 -24.00
N SER A 131 34.38 10.47 -25.14
CA SER A 131 35.49 9.97 -25.96
C SER A 131 36.54 11.03 -26.18
N TRP A 132 37.79 10.62 -26.42
CA TRP A 132 38.88 11.53 -26.73
C TRP A 132 39.93 10.81 -27.59
N THR A 133 40.72 11.59 -28.33
CA THR A 133 41.80 11.06 -29.15
C THR A 133 43.11 11.13 -28.38
N ALA A 134 43.70 9.98 -28.09
CA ALA A 134 45.05 9.87 -27.52
C ALA A 134 45.80 8.70 -28.16
N PRO A 135 47.14 8.79 -28.33
CA PRO A 135 47.98 7.64 -28.59
C PRO A 135 48.41 6.98 -27.26
N PRO A 136 48.18 5.68 -27.04
CA PRO A 136 47.47 4.71 -27.89
C PRO A 136 45.94 4.87 -27.84
N LYS A 137 45.22 4.32 -28.83
CA LYS A 137 43.74 4.36 -28.89
C LYS A 137 43.15 3.81 -27.59
N VAL A 138 42.28 4.61 -26.96
CA VAL A 138 41.63 4.32 -25.69
C VAL A 138 40.13 4.07 -25.88
N SER A 139 39.54 3.28 -24.98
CA SER A 139 38.09 3.09 -24.92
C SER A 139 37.40 4.33 -24.34
N PRO A 140 36.24 4.75 -24.86
CA PRO A 140 35.45 5.80 -24.26
C PRO A 140 34.96 5.42 -22.85
N VAL A 141 34.59 6.42 -22.05
CA VAL A 141 33.88 6.22 -20.78
C VAL A 141 32.39 6.38 -21.03
N SER A 142 31.58 5.45 -20.53
CA SER A 142 30.13 5.51 -20.64
C SER A 142 29.49 5.34 -19.26
N ILE A 143 28.51 6.19 -18.94
CA ILE A 143 27.72 6.12 -17.71
C ILE A 143 26.25 6.04 -18.14
N THR A 144 25.54 5.03 -17.64
CA THR A 144 24.13 4.83 -17.89
C THR A 144 23.33 4.97 -16.59
N THR A 145 22.20 5.66 -16.63
CA THR A 145 21.22 5.71 -15.55
C THR A 145 19.82 5.44 -16.11
N MET A 146 18.93 4.95 -15.25
CA MET A 146 17.49 4.93 -15.52
C MET A 146 16.85 6.11 -14.80
N ILE A 147 15.98 6.83 -15.48
CA ILE A 147 15.19 7.92 -14.90
C ILE A 147 13.72 7.55 -15.06
N HIS A 148 13.01 7.53 -13.94
CA HIS A 148 11.58 7.24 -13.91
C HIS A 148 10.78 8.51 -14.14
N GLN A 149 9.71 8.38 -14.92
CA GLN A 149 8.73 9.44 -15.08
C GLN A 149 8.00 9.66 -13.76
N GLN A 150 8.44 10.63 -12.97
CA GLN A 150 7.82 10.85 -11.67
C GLN A 150 6.41 11.42 -11.85
N PHE A 151 6.22 12.48 -12.64
CA PHE A 151 4.90 13.10 -12.86
C PHE A 151 4.81 13.74 -14.25
N LEU A 152 3.61 13.76 -14.84
CA LEU A 152 3.34 14.38 -16.15
C LEU A 152 2.18 15.40 -16.07
N GLY A 153 1.31 15.28 -15.09
CA GLY A 153 0.28 16.27 -14.80
C GLY A 153 0.81 17.43 -13.97
N PRO A 154 -0.04 18.45 -13.71
CA PRO A 154 0.31 19.55 -12.83
C PRO A 154 0.59 19.03 -11.42
N ARG A 155 1.72 19.42 -10.83
CA ARG A 155 2.04 19.09 -9.45
C ARG A 155 1.22 19.94 -8.48
N GLY A 156 0.81 19.35 -7.38
CA GLY A 156 0.31 20.10 -6.23
C GLY A 156 1.44 20.75 -5.45
N ALA A 157 1.13 21.85 -4.77
CA ALA A 157 2.01 22.60 -3.88
C ALA A 157 1.55 22.54 -2.41
N SER A 158 0.24 22.52 -2.17
CA SER A 158 -0.34 22.38 -0.82
C SER A 158 -1.78 21.84 -0.93
N LEU A 159 -2.27 21.33 0.20
CA LEU A 159 -3.64 20.84 0.36
C LEU A 159 -4.22 21.40 1.65
N GLU A 160 -5.37 22.05 1.55
CA GLU A 160 -6.06 22.72 2.66
C GLU A 160 -7.50 22.20 2.80
N LEU A 161 -7.98 22.15 4.04
CA LEU A 161 -9.36 21.81 4.40
C LEU A 161 -9.95 22.94 5.24
N SER A 162 -11.21 23.29 4.99
CA SER A 162 -11.92 24.31 5.78
C SER A 162 -13.43 24.05 5.81
N PRO A 163 -14.12 24.19 6.94
CA PRO A 163 -13.55 24.44 8.27
C PRO A 163 -12.83 23.20 8.81
N THR A 164 -11.88 23.41 9.70
CA THR A 164 -11.24 22.34 10.49
C THR A 164 -11.26 22.70 11.96
N GLN A 165 -11.27 21.69 12.82
CA GLN A 165 -11.15 21.83 14.27
C GLN A 165 -9.94 21.04 14.76
N SER A 166 -9.51 21.31 16.00
CA SER A 166 -8.50 20.47 16.66
C SER A 166 -9.14 19.14 17.05
N ASP A 167 -8.44 18.04 16.79
CA ASP A 167 -8.89 16.72 17.24
C ASP A 167 -8.96 16.68 18.78
N PRO A 168 -10.12 16.36 19.39
CA PRO A 168 -10.25 16.27 20.85
C PRO A 168 -9.33 15.21 21.49
N LEU A 169 -8.81 14.26 20.70
CA LEU A 169 -7.81 13.29 21.14
C LEU A 169 -6.38 13.85 21.19
N GLY A 170 -6.19 15.14 20.85
CA GLY A 170 -4.89 15.82 20.87
C GLY A 170 -3.95 15.39 19.75
N THR A 171 -4.47 14.74 18.70
CA THR A 171 -3.67 14.40 17.52
C THR A 171 -3.38 15.65 16.69
N PRO A 172 -2.31 15.66 15.87
CA PRO A 172 -2.02 16.79 14.98
C PRO A 172 -2.93 16.83 13.75
N PHE A 173 -3.90 15.92 13.63
CA PHE A 173 -4.73 15.80 12.44
C PHE A 173 -5.92 16.76 12.53
N PRO A 174 -6.25 17.50 11.45
CA PRO A 174 -7.46 18.30 11.42
C PRO A 174 -8.69 17.39 11.57
N LEU A 175 -9.64 17.83 12.39
CA LEU A 175 -10.97 17.28 12.48
C LEU A 175 -11.88 18.01 11.47
N ILE A 176 -12.60 17.26 10.64
CA ILE A 176 -13.66 17.79 9.78
C ILE A 176 -15.00 17.12 10.12
N SER A 177 -16.07 17.89 10.02
CA SER A 177 -17.43 17.47 10.38
C SER A 177 -18.47 18.35 9.70
N GLY A 178 -19.64 17.80 9.40
CA GLY A 178 -20.78 18.53 8.85
C GLY A 178 -20.82 18.66 7.32
N SER A 179 -21.82 19.36 6.82
CA SER A 179 -22.21 19.30 5.40
C SER A 179 -21.47 20.25 4.44
N ASN A 180 -20.63 21.14 4.96
CA ASN A 180 -19.97 22.18 4.17
C ASN A 180 -18.46 22.21 4.46
N THR A 181 -17.73 21.18 4.00
CA THR A 181 -16.27 21.19 4.01
C THR A 181 -15.75 21.47 2.61
N THR A 182 -14.82 22.43 2.50
CA THR A 182 -14.13 22.80 1.28
C THR A 182 -12.72 22.23 1.27
N ILE A 183 -12.34 21.59 0.16
CA ILE A 183 -10.95 21.20 -0.13
C ILE A 183 -10.35 22.22 -1.10
N ARG A 184 -9.16 22.74 -0.78
CA ARG A 184 -8.34 23.51 -1.72
C ARG A 184 -7.04 22.81 -2.03
N TYR A 185 -6.83 22.48 -3.29
CA TYR A 185 -5.62 21.82 -3.77
C TYR A 185 -4.83 22.74 -4.70
N HIS A 186 -3.81 23.39 -4.13
CA HIS A 186 -3.00 24.38 -4.81
C HIS A 186 -2.00 23.71 -5.73
N LEU A 187 -1.79 24.28 -6.91
CA LEU A 187 -0.88 23.77 -7.94
C LEU A 187 0.44 24.53 -7.92
N ALA A 188 1.53 23.81 -8.14
CA ALA A 188 2.87 24.37 -8.19
C ALA A 188 2.99 25.41 -9.32
N GLN A 189 3.59 26.56 -9.00
CA GLN A 189 3.75 27.67 -9.94
C GLN A 189 4.45 27.28 -11.25
N ALA A 190 5.45 26.38 -11.16
CA ALA A 190 6.20 25.90 -12.31
C ALA A 190 5.32 25.17 -13.35
N ASP A 191 4.13 24.71 -12.96
CA ASP A 191 3.28 23.85 -13.78
C ASP A 191 1.99 24.56 -14.25
N TRP A 192 1.85 25.87 -14.01
CA TRP A 192 0.65 26.61 -14.44
C TRP A 192 0.47 26.63 -15.97
N ASN A 193 1.53 26.47 -16.75
CA ASN A 193 1.46 26.32 -18.22
C ASN A 193 0.83 24.97 -18.67
N LEU A 194 0.77 23.98 -17.78
CA LEU A 194 0.03 22.73 -17.99
C LEU A 194 -1.48 22.90 -17.73
N VAL A 195 -1.84 23.97 -17.02
CA VAL A 195 -3.21 24.29 -16.60
C VAL A 195 -3.84 25.32 -17.54
N PHE A 196 -3.10 26.36 -17.91
CA PHE A 196 -3.59 27.44 -18.77
C PHE A 196 -2.95 27.40 -20.16
N LYS A 197 -3.67 27.93 -21.16
CA LYS A 197 -3.12 28.13 -22.51
C LYS A 197 -2.13 29.29 -22.55
N ASP A 198 -2.43 30.35 -21.80
CA ASP A 198 -1.60 31.55 -21.62
C ASP A 198 -1.61 31.95 -20.15
N VAL A 199 -0.44 31.87 -19.50
CA VAL A 199 -0.28 32.21 -18.07
C VAL A 199 -0.31 33.71 -17.80
N ASN A 200 -0.09 34.54 -18.83
CA ASN A 200 -0.18 36.01 -18.71
C ASN A 200 -1.61 36.51 -18.95
N ASN A 201 -2.49 35.64 -19.46
CA ASN A 201 -3.91 35.92 -19.64
C ASN A 201 -4.72 34.66 -19.29
N PRO A 202 -4.83 34.29 -17.99
CA PRO A 202 -5.53 33.08 -17.57
C PRO A 202 -7.01 33.06 -18.00
N GLY A 203 -7.60 34.24 -18.24
CA GLY A 203 -8.94 34.39 -18.81
C GLY A 203 -9.09 33.87 -20.25
N ALA A 204 -7.97 33.64 -20.98
CA ALA A 204 -7.97 33.03 -22.31
C ALA A 204 -8.35 31.53 -22.31
N GLY A 205 -8.54 30.94 -21.13
CA GLY A 205 -9.14 29.63 -20.92
C GLY A 205 -8.18 28.61 -20.34
N ALA A 206 -8.65 27.93 -19.29
CA ALA A 206 -8.02 26.72 -18.79
C ALA A 206 -8.02 25.61 -19.85
N ARG A 207 -6.99 24.77 -19.83
CA ARG A 207 -6.95 23.49 -20.52
C ARG A 207 -7.90 22.53 -19.80
N ASP A 208 -8.25 21.42 -20.45
CA ASP A 208 -9.11 20.39 -19.85
C ASP A 208 -8.38 19.61 -18.75
N VAL A 209 -8.16 20.26 -17.61
CA VAL A 209 -7.51 19.68 -16.44
C VAL A 209 -8.54 19.28 -15.39
N PHE A 210 -8.20 18.30 -14.57
CA PHE A 210 -9.06 17.90 -13.46
C PHE A 210 -8.25 17.42 -12.27
N ALA A 211 -8.86 17.42 -11.09
CA ALA A 211 -8.33 16.78 -9.89
C ALA A 211 -9.17 15.57 -9.47
N ARG A 212 -8.59 14.71 -8.64
CA ARG A 212 -9.28 13.66 -7.90
C ARG A 212 -8.93 13.77 -6.43
N PHE A 213 -9.94 13.65 -5.58
CA PHE A 213 -9.81 13.60 -4.13
C PHE A 213 -10.34 12.25 -3.63
N ILE A 214 -9.52 11.52 -2.90
CA ILE A 214 -9.85 10.17 -2.44
C ILE A 214 -9.38 10.01 -1.00
N PHE A 215 -10.29 9.62 -0.12
CA PHE A 215 -9.96 9.21 1.24
C PHE A 215 -9.59 7.73 1.25
N PHE A 216 -8.48 7.40 1.92
CA PHE A 216 -8.04 6.03 2.16
C PHE A 216 -8.10 5.73 3.65
N SER A 217 -8.79 4.67 4.04
CA SER A 217 -8.74 4.16 5.41
C SER A 217 -7.46 3.36 5.65
N ASP A 218 -7.15 3.10 6.92
CA ASP A 218 -6.03 2.21 7.29
C ASP A 218 -6.24 0.75 6.86
N ASP A 219 -7.50 0.34 6.69
CA ASP A 219 -7.87 -0.99 6.20
C ASP A 219 -7.84 -1.09 4.66
N GLY A 220 -7.58 0.02 3.96
CA GLY A 220 -7.48 0.09 2.50
C GLY A 220 -8.77 0.44 1.76
N ASP A 221 -9.89 0.59 2.47
CA ASP A 221 -11.15 1.09 1.90
C ASP A 221 -11.00 2.52 1.39
N THR A 222 -11.74 2.86 0.33
CA THR A 222 -11.63 4.18 -0.33
C THR A 222 -12.97 4.86 -0.51
N VAL A 223 -13.01 6.17 -0.26
CA VAL A 223 -14.14 7.05 -0.61
C VAL A 223 -13.65 8.12 -1.58
N SER A 224 -14.16 8.10 -2.81
CA SER A 224 -13.81 9.10 -3.83
C SER A 224 -14.83 10.23 -3.82
N LEU A 225 -14.36 11.47 -3.88
CA LEU A 225 -15.22 12.65 -4.02
C LEU A 225 -15.43 13.03 -5.48
N GLY A 226 -16.57 13.65 -5.78
CA GLY A 226 -16.95 14.06 -7.12
C GLY A 226 -18.15 13.28 -7.65
N ASP A 227 -18.49 13.53 -8.91
CA ASP A 227 -19.60 12.86 -9.59
C ASP A 227 -19.15 11.46 -10.09
N PRO A 228 -19.73 10.36 -9.60
CA PRO A 228 -19.38 9.01 -10.06
C PRO A 228 -19.63 8.80 -11.55
N ALA A 229 -20.61 9.50 -12.15
CA ALA A 229 -20.90 9.42 -13.58
C ALA A 229 -19.79 10.07 -14.43
N LYS A 230 -18.94 10.89 -13.81
CA LYS A 230 -17.75 11.52 -14.41
C LYS A 230 -16.46 10.96 -13.84
N GLU A 231 -16.48 9.72 -13.37
CA GLU A 231 -15.31 9.05 -12.77
C GLU A 231 -14.67 9.85 -11.62
N ASN A 232 -15.51 10.54 -10.83
CA ASN A 232 -15.08 11.35 -9.69
C ASN A 232 -14.09 12.47 -10.08
N ARG A 233 -14.21 13.00 -11.30
CA ARG A 233 -13.36 14.11 -11.80
C ARG A 233 -13.86 15.45 -11.27
N ILE A 234 -12.96 16.19 -10.62
CA ILE A 234 -13.13 17.59 -10.23
C ILE A 234 -12.55 18.46 -11.35
N GLY A 235 -13.37 18.72 -12.38
CA GLY A 235 -12.94 19.38 -13.61
C GLY A 235 -12.66 20.89 -13.49
N THR A 236 -12.42 21.53 -14.63
CA THR A 236 -12.05 22.95 -14.74
C THR A 236 -13.05 23.94 -14.13
N ASN A 237 -14.33 23.57 -13.97
CA ASN A 237 -15.32 24.41 -13.29
C ASN A 237 -14.99 24.67 -11.81
N TYR A 238 -14.18 23.80 -11.21
CA TYR A 238 -13.68 23.90 -9.84
C TYR A 238 -12.28 24.52 -9.77
N LEU A 239 -11.66 24.84 -10.91
CA LEU A 239 -10.37 25.50 -10.95
C LEU A 239 -10.55 26.99 -10.63
N LYS A 240 -9.82 27.46 -9.62
CA LYS A 240 -9.77 28.83 -9.16
C LYS A 240 -8.35 29.37 -9.32
N TYR A 241 -8.23 30.68 -9.38
CA TYR A 241 -6.95 31.37 -9.41
C TYR A 241 -7.09 32.79 -8.85
N THR A 242 -5.98 33.35 -8.40
CA THR A 242 -5.84 34.77 -8.10
C THR A 242 -4.81 35.42 -9.02
N THR A 243 -4.94 36.72 -9.21
CA THR A 243 -3.95 37.54 -9.93
C THR A 243 -3.49 38.71 -9.09
N ASP A 244 -2.29 39.22 -9.36
CA ASP A 244 -1.83 40.50 -8.81
C ASP A 244 -2.48 41.70 -9.53
N GLY A 245 -2.09 42.92 -9.13
CA GLY A 245 -2.57 44.16 -9.75
C GLY A 245 -2.14 44.37 -11.21
N SER A 246 -1.20 43.56 -11.72
CA SER A 246 -0.76 43.56 -13.11
C SER A 246 -1.43 42.44 -13.94
N GLY A 247 -2.32 41.65 -13.32
CA GLY A 247 -3.03 40.56 -13.97
C GLY A 247 -2.22 39.26 -14.09
N LEU A 248 -1.04 39.18 -13.47
CA LEU A 248 -0.24 37.95 -13.45
C LEU A 248 -0.78 36.99 -12.38
N LEU A 249 -0.78 35.69 -12.70
CA LEU A 249 -1.19 34.64 -11.76
C LEU A 249 -0.34 34.69 -10.48
N THR A 250 -1.00 34.60 -9.33
CA THR A 250 -0.36 34.50 -8.01
C THR A 250 -0.63 33.17 -7.32
N ASP A 251 -1.77 32.55 -7.60
CA ASP A 251 -2.14 31.24 -7.07
C ASP A 251 -3.14 30.56 -8.01
N VAL A 252 -3.13 29.23 -8.05
CA VAL A 252 -4.00 28.38 -8.88
C VAL A 252 -4.33 27.13 -8.08
N TRP A 253 -5.62 26.84 -7.86
CA TRP A 253 -6.04 25.69 -7.06
C TRP A 253 -7.34 25.08 -7.57
N PHE A 254 -7.57 23.81 -7.27
CA PHE A 254 -8.91 23.23 -7.34
C PHE A 254 -9.63 23.46 -6.01
N GLU A 255 -10.86 23.96 -6.07
CA GLU A 255 -11.72 24.18 -4.91
C GLU A 255 -12.98 23.31 -5.03
N TYR A 256 -13.23 22.43 -4.06
CA TYR A 256 -14.38 21.52 -4.07
C TYR A 256 -15.05 21.46 -2.71
N ASP A 257 -16.35 21.77 -2.68
CA ASP A 257 -17.19 21.63 -1.51
C ASP A 257 -17.81 20.23 -1.48
N PHE A 258 -17.79 19.59 -0.31
CA PHE A 258 -18.36 18.27 -0.10
C PHE A 258 -18.99 18.13 1.29
N ASP A 259 -19.91 17.17 1.38
CA ASP A 259 -20.53 16.77 2.63
C ASP A 259 -19.70 15.67 3.31
N THR A 260 -19.23 15.92 4.53
CA THR A 260 -18.42 14.93 5.26
C THR A 260 -19.24 13.73 5.73
N GLN A 261 -20.57 13.82 5.74
CA GLN A 261 -21.45 12.68 6.05
C GLN A 261 -21.37 11.56 5.00
N LEU A 262 -20.81 11.85 3.82
CA LEU A 262 -20.53 10.83 2.79
C LEU A 262 -19.26 10.02 3.08
N VAL A 263 -18.45 10.46 4.05
CA VAL A 263 -17.23 9.77 4.49
C VAL A 263 -17.50 9.22 5.89
N PRO A 264 -17.44 7.89 6.11
CA PRO A 264 -17.65 7.33 7.43
C PRO A 264 -16.67 7.87 8.48
N ASP A 265 -17.08 7.84 9.74
CA ASP A 265 -16.30 8.39 10.83
C ASP A 265 -14.96 7.67 11.00
N GLY A 266 -13.96 8.42 11.45
CA GLY A 266 -12.62 7.94 11.79
C GLY A 266 -11.47 8.59 11.03
N TYR A 267 -10.32 7.93 11.05
CA TYR A 267 -9.08 8.47 10.47
C TYR A 267 -8.91 8.06 9.02
N TRP A 268 -8.64 9.06 8.18
CA TRP A 268 -8.45 8.88 6.74
C TRP A 268 -7.18 9.57 6.25
N GLU A 269 -6.55 9.00 5.23
CA GLU A 269 -5.55 9.68 4.40
C GLU A 269 -6.25 10.24 3.15
N LEU A 270 -6.51 11.54 3.16
CA LEU A 270 -6.98 12.27 1.98
C LEU A 270 -5.83 12.39 0.98
N ARG A 271 -6.04 11.86 -0.23
CA ARG A 271 -5.13 11.99 -1.36
C ARG A 271 -5.69 12.94 -2.41
N ALA A 272 -4.88 13.88 -2.84
CA ALA A 272 -5.18 14.81 -3.92
C ALA A 272 -4.21 14.61 -5.08
N LEU A 273 -4.75 14.58 -6.30
CA LEU A 273 -3.97 14.39 -7.52
C LEU A 273 -4.60 15.19 -8.67
N ALA A 274 -3.79 15.99 -9.38
CA ALA A 274 -4.23 16.70 -10.58
C ALA A 274 -3.76 15.97 -11.85
N TYR A 275 -4.54 16.14 -12.91
CA TYR A 275 -4.31 15.54 -14.22
C TYR A 275 -4.33 16.64 -15.27
N ASN A 276 -3.47 16.52 -16.28
CA ASN A 276 -3.50 17.43 -17.44
C ASN A 276 -4.57 17.00 -18.48
N GLN A 277 -4.66 17.75 -19.58
CA GLN A 277 -5.56 17.46 -20.71
C GLN A 277 -5.31 16.14 -21.45
N TYR A 278 -4.25 15.43 -21.09
CA TYR A 278 -3.91 14.11 -21.63
C TYR A 278 -4.10 13.00 -20.58
N GLU A 279 -4.81 13.31 -19.49
CA GLU A 279 -5.05 12.42 -18.36
C GLU A 279 -3.78 11.91 -17.68
N GLN A 280 -2.69 12.69 -17.77
CA GLN A 280 -1.44 12.31 -17.16
C GLN A 280 -1.36 12.87 -15.73
N PRO A 281 -0.97 12.05 -14.74
CA PRO A 281 -1.05 12.43 -13.32
C PRO A 281 0.11 13.31 -12.88
N GLY A 282 -0.18 14.29 -12.03
CA GLY A 282 0.78 15.04 -11.22
C GLY A 282 1.29 14.23 -10.03
N ASN A 283 1.87 14.91 -9.03
CA ASN A 283 2.20 14.25 -7.76
C ASN A 283 0.97 14.07 -6.88
N VAL A 284 1.06 13.08 -6.00
CA VAL A 284 0.02 12.79 -5.01
C VAL A 284 0.35 13.54 -3.72
N TRP A 285 -0.52 14.46 -3.33
CA TRP A 285 -0.51 15.06 -2.00
C TRP A 285 -1.31 14.22 -1.03
N ARG A 286 -0.87 14.17 0.23
CA ARG A 286 -1.48 13.37 1.29
C ARG A 286 -1.69 14.23 2.51
N LEU A 287 -2.89 14.16 3.08
CA LEU A 287 -3.23 14.80 4.35
C LEU A 287 -3.99 13.80 5.20
N ARG A 288 -3.48 13.52 6.40
CA ARG A 288 -4.20 12.70 7.37
C ARG A 288 -5.23 13.58 8.09
N VAL A 289 -6.46 13.12 8.16
CA VAL A 289 -7.62 13.87 8.65
C VAL A 289 -8.51 12.94 9.46
N ARG A 290 -9.18 13.47 10.49
CA ARG A 290 -10.25 12.78 11.21
C ARG A 290 -11.59 13.30 10.72
N VAL A 291 -12.48 12.39 10.37
CA VAL A 291 -13.88 12.69 10.01
C VAL A 291 -14.76 12.30 11.20
N GLU A 292 -15.65 13.20 11.62
CA GLU A 292 -16.56 13.00 12.74
C GLU A 292 -17.95 13.49 12.35
N ASN A 293 -18.91 12.58 12.21
CA ASN A 293 -20.30 12.89 11.87
C ASN A 293 -21.28 12.58 13.00
N GLY A 294 -20.83 11.98 14.11
CA GLY A 294 -21.57 11.92 15.37
C GLY A 294 -21.49 10.58 16.06
N ALA A 295 -22.65 10.03 16.41
CA ALA A 295 -22.70 8.71 17.03
C ALA A 295 -22.50 7.61 15.97
N PRO A 296 -21.81 6.50 16.29
CA PRO A 296 -21.68 5.40 15.34
C PRO A 296 -23.03 4.84 14.92
N ALA A 297 -23.16 4.38 13.68
CA ALA A 297 -24.34 3.65 13.23
C ALA A 297 -24.53 2.36 14.04
N ALA A 298 -25.79 1.93 14.13
CA ALA A 298 -26.14 0.66 14.73
C ALA A 298 -25.39 -0.50 14.04
N PRO A 299 -24.87 -1.46 14.80
CA PRO A 299 -24.38 -2.72 14.24
C PRO A 299 -25.45 -3.38 13.35
N THR A 300 -25.02 -4.13 12.34
CA THR A 300 -25.95 -4.85 11.45
C THR A 300 -25.83 -6.35 11.65
N ASP A 301 -26.82 -7.09 11.13
CA ASP A 301 -26.85 -8.56 11.15
C ASP A 301 -26.65 -9.18 12.54
N LEU A 302 -27.18 -8.52 13.58
CA LEU A 302 -27.18 -9.08 14.93
C LEU A 302 -28.00 -10.38 14.93
N THR A 303 -27.35 -11.47 15.29
CA THR A 303 -27.96 -12.79 15.46
C THR A 303 -27.46 -13.42 16.74
N ALA A 304 -28.29 -14.29 17.32
CA ALA A 304 -27.94 -15.02 18.53
C ALA A 304 -28.32 -16.49 18.38
N VAL A 305 -27.38 -17.37 18.69
CA VAL A 305 -27.47 -18.81 18.47
C VAL A 305 -27.34 -19.51 19.82
N PRO A 306 -28.42 -20.13 20.35
CA PRO A 306 -28.32 -20.93 21.56
C PRO A 306 -27.52 -22.22 21.26
N LEU A 307 -26.62 -22.58 22.18
CA LEU A 307 -25.93 -23.87 22.12
C LEU A 307 -26.76 -24.97 22.80
N ALA A 308 -26.39 -26.22 22.51
CA ALA A 308 -27.10 -27.39 23.03
C ALA A 308 -26.87 -27.65 24.53
N ASP A 309 -26.02 -26.86 25.18
CA ASP A 309 -25.75 -26.93 26.63
C ASP A 309 -26.86 -26.27 27.48
N ASN A 310 -27.80 -25.57 26.84
CA ASN A 310 -28.87 -24.80 27.46
C ASN A 310 -28.39 -23.70 28.43
N GLU A 311 -27.12 -23.30 28.35
CA GLU A 311 -26.53 -22.25 29.19
C GLU A 311 -25.64 -21.27 28.43
N THR A 312 -25.41 -21.51 27.14
CA THR A 312 -24.61 -20.62 26.29
C THR A 312 -25.42 -20.08 25.13
N ILE A 313 -25.33 -18.76 24.90
CA ILE A 313 -25.81 -18.10 23.69
C ILE A 313 -24.63 -17.39 23.03
N VAL A 314 -24.37 -17.72 21.76
CA VAL A 314 -23.32 -17.07 20.96
C VAL A 314 -23.95 -16.03 20.06
N LEU A 315 -23.49 -14.79 20.18
CA LEU A 315 -23.91 -13.67 19.37
C LEU A 315 -22.94 -13.42 18.22
N TYR A 316 -23.48 -12.96 17.09
CA TYR A 316 -22.73 -12.50 15.93
C TYR A 316 -23.32 -11.18 15.44
N TRP A 317 -22.47 -10.28 14.97
CA TRP A 317 -22.88 -9.01 14.35
C TRP A 317 -21.81 -8.53 13.37
N LEU A 318 -22.18 -7.56 12.53
CA LEU A 318 -21.25 -6.77 11.75
C LEU A 318 -21.19 -5.34 12.31
N GLY A 319 -19.99 -4.77 12.34
CA GLY A 319 -19.83 -3.37 12.73
C GLY A 319 -20.40 -2.41 11.68
N GLY A 320 -20.74 -1.19 12.10
CA GLY A 320 -21.10 -0.10 11.19
C GLY A 320 -19.92 0.33 10.28
N PRO A 321 -20.17 1.24 9.33
CA PRO A 321 -19.15 1.70 8.38
C PRO A 321 -18.00 2.52 9.03
N GLU A 322 -18.19 3.00 10.26
CA GLU A 322 -17.25 3.85 11.01
C GLU A 322 -15.95 3.11 11.35
N ARG A 323 -14.90 3.87 11.68
CA ARG A 323 -13.54 3.36 11.91
C ARG A 323 -12.91 3.80 13.22
N ASP A 324 -13.58 4.67 13.97
CA ASP A 324 -13.13 5.22 15.26
C ASP A 324 -13.98 4.77 16.45
N ARG A 325 -14.70 3.65 16.32
CA ARG A 325 -15.33 3.00 17.47
C ARG A 325 -14.31 2.75 18.57
N ALA A 326 -14.62 3.16 19.79
CA ALA A 326 -13.84 2.82 20.97
C ALA A 326 -14.14 1.40 21.46
N ARG A 327 -15.42 1.03 21.50
CA ARG A 327 -15.91 -0.27 22.01
C ARG A 327 -17.35 -0.54 21.62
N TYR A 328 -17.79 -1.79 21.79
CA TYR A 328 -19.21 -2.14 21.84
C TYR A 328 -19.67 -2.32 23.28
N VAL A 329 -20.97 -2.06 23.50
CA VAL A 329 -21.70 -2.38 24.72
C VAL A 329 -22.79 -3.39 24.36
N LEU A 330 -22.82 -4.50 25.08
CA LEU A 330 -23.83 -5.55 24.93
C LEU A 330 -24.74 -5.58 26.15
N GLU A 331 -26.04 -5.59 25.89
CA GLU A 331 -27.07 -5.66 26.90
C GLU A 331 -28.05 -6.80 26.63
N ARG A 332 -28.64 -7.32 27.71
CA ARG A 332 -29.63 -8.40 27.68
C ARG A 332 -30.86 -8.02 28.48
N SER A 333 -32.03 -8.39 27.97
CA SER A 333 -33.29 -8.36 28.73
C SER A 333 -33.85 -9.78 28.82
N VAL A 334 -34.41 -10.11 29.98
CA VAL A 334 -34.97 -11.43 30.29
C VAL A 334 -36.49 -11.32 30.31
N TRP A 335 -37.19 -12.27 29.68
CA TRP A 335 -38.64 -12.32 29.71
C TRP A 335 -39.14 -12.79 31.07
N ASP A 336 -40.04 -12.02 31.69
CA ASP A 336 -40.76 -12.42 32.89
C ASP A 336 -42.11 -13.06 32.47
N PRO A 337 -42.25 -14.39 32.58
CA PRO A 337 -43.47 -15.07 32.17
C PRO A 337 -44.66 -14.80 33.09
N GLU A 338 -44.44 -14.42 34.35
CA GLU A 338 -45.52 -14.11 35.29
C GLU A 338 -46.08 -12.72 35.02
N ALA A 339 -45.19 -11.75 34.75
CA ALA A 339 -45.58 -10.39 34.43
C ALA A 339 -45.96 -10.18 32.95
N GLY A 340 -45.59 -11.11 32.07
CA GLY A 340 -45.85 -11.02 30.64
C GLY A 340 -45.16 -9.83 29.98
N GLN A 341 -43.95 -9.48 30.45
CA GLN A 341 -43.19 -8.34 29.96
C GLN A 341 -41.67 -8.62 30.00
N TRP A 342 -40.92 -7.87 29.20
CA TRP A 342 -39.45 -7.87 29.26
C TRP A 342 -38.96 -7.14 30.50
N GLY A 343 -37.92 -7.69 31.15
CA GLY A 343 -37.22 -7.04 32.25
C GLY A 343 -36.41 -5.82 31.81
N SER A 344 -35.77 -5.15 32.77
CA SER A 344 -34.83 -4.07 32.47
C SER A 344 -33.60 -4.61 31.73
N TRP A 345 -33.04 -3.79 30.85
CA TRP A 345 -31.79 -4.12 30.17
C TRP A 345 -30.64 -4.17 31.17
N GLU A 346 -29.90 -5.28 31.17
CA GLU A 346 -28.70 -5.53 31.96
C GLU A 346 -27.47 -5.47 31.06
N THR A 347 -26.47 -4.66 31.43
CA THR A 347 -25.20 -4.60 30.70
C THR A 347 -24.37 -5.84 31.00
N LEU A 348 -24.13 -6.66 29.97
CA LEU A 348 -23.29 -7.85 30.07
C LEU A 348 -21.81 -7.49 29.97
N ASN A 349 -21.49 -6.60 29.03
CA ASN A 349 -20.13 -6.14 28.80
C ASN A 349 -20.14 -4.74 28.19
N GLU A 350 -19.44 -3.81 28.83
CA GLU A 350 -19.36 -2.39 28.41
C GLU A 350 -18.09 -2.06 27.60
N ASN A 351 -17.20 -3.04 27.39
CA ASN A 351 -15.90 -2.85 26.78
C ASN A 351 -15.51 -3.99 25.83
N ILE A 352 -16.45 -4.37 24.97
CA ILE A 352 -16.17 -5.32 23.88
C ILE A 352 -15.28 -4.61 22.84
N ASP A 353 -14.26 -5.31 22.35
CA ASP A 353 -13.32 -4.81 21.34
C ASP A 353 -14.08 -4.21 20.13
N PRO A 354 -13.71 -3.02 19.64
CA PRO A 354 -14.41 -2.33 18.54
C PRO A 354 -14.35 -3.07 17.18
N LYS A 355 -13.51 -4.11 17.07
CA LYS A 355 -13.41 -5.01 15.91
C LYS A 355 -14.02 -6.38 16.17
N ALA A 356 -14.56 -6.63 17.37
CA ALA A 356 -15.25 -7.89 17.64
C ALA A 356 -16.48 -8.02 16.74
N VAL A 357 -16.72 -9.25 16.29
CA VAL A 357 -17.88 -9.66 15.48
C VAL A 357 -18.66 -10.79 16.16
N THR A 358 -18.26 -11.17 17.38
CA THR A 358 -18.88 -12.26 18.14
C THR A 358 -18.66 -12.09 19.63
N TYR A 359 -19.62 -12.61 20.42
CA TYR A 359 -19.57 -12.64 21.88
C TYR A 359 -20.25 -13.91 22.39
N SER A 360 -19.75 -14.51 23.47
CA SER A 360 -20.36 -15.68 24.11
C SER A 360 -20.95 -15.25 25.45
N ASP A 361 -22.27 -15.27 25.58
CA ASP A 361 -22.96 -15.11 26.86
C ASP A 361 -23.11 -16.50 27.52
N GLN A 362 -22.52 -16.67 28.70
CA GLN A 362 -22.43 -17.94 29.42
C GLN A 362 -23.10 -17.81 30.78
N GLY A 363 -24.10 -18.66 31.02
CA GLY A 363 -24.82 -18.74 32.27
C GLY A 363 -24.49 -20.03 33.03
N SER A 364 -25.44 -20.46 33.85
CA SER A 364 -25.35 -21.73 34.57
C SER A 364 -26.74 -22.20 34.98
N ILE A 365 -27.10 -23.41 34.58
CA ILE A 365 -28.36 -24.04 35.04
C ILE A 365 -28.31 -24.30 36.55
N VAL A 366 -27.16 -24.76 37.07
CA VAL A 366 -27.01 -25.16 38.48
C VAL A 366 -27.10 -23.96 39.42
N ALA A 367 -26.56 -22.81 39.00
CA ALA A 367 -26.59 -21.59 39.79
C ALA A 367 -27.75 -20.65 39.40
N GLU A 368 -28.59 -21.05 38.44
CA GLU A 368 -29.66 -20.23 37.86
C GLU A 368 -29.16 -18.87 37.35
N ILE A 369 -27.94 -18.83 36.81
CA ILE A 369 -27.31 -17.62 36.25
C ILE A 369 -27.67 -17.54 34.77
N HIS A 370 -28.28 -16.43 34.34
CA HIS A 370 -28.63 -16.24 32.93
C HIS A 370 -27.39 -16.11 32.03
N PRO A 371 -27.45 -16.63 30.79
CA PRO A 371 -28.57 -17.32 30.18
C PRO A 371 -28.61 -18.80 30.60
N TRP A 372 -29.78 -19.31 30.95
CA TRP A 372 -30.01 -20.73 31.23
C TRP A 372 -31.43 -21.15 30.85
N GLY A 373 -31.64 -22.45 30.66
CA GLY A 373 -32.96 -23.07 30.54
C GLY A 373 -32.90 -24.56 30.87
N SER A 374 -34.05 -25.17 31.12
CA SER A 374 -34.20 -26.61 31.33
C SER A 374 -35.47 -27.14 30.65
N GLU A 375 -35.67 -28.46 30.63
CA GLU A 375 -36.91 -29.06 30.12
C GLU A 375 -38.16 -28.55 30.86
N GLU A 376 -38.02 -28.17 32.14
CA GLU A 376 -39.11 -27.67 32.98
C GLU A 376 -39.27 -26.14 32.89
N VAL A 377 -38.18 -25.41 32.60
CA VAL A 377 -38.14 -23.95 32.62
C VAL A 377 -37.57 -23.42 31.31
N SER A 378 -38.44 -22.83 30.50
CA SER A 378 -38.05 -22.14 29.28
C SER A 378 -37.90 -20.63 29.54
N ASN A 379 -36.68 -20.13 29.40
CA ASN A 379 -36.38 -18.71 29.49
C ASN A 379 -36.20 -18.10 28.10
N GLN A 380 -36.59 -16.83 27.95
CA GLN A 380 -36.42 -16.08 26.71
C GLN A 380 -35.55 -14.86 26.95
N TYR A 381 -34.69 -14.56 25.98
CA TYR A 381 -33.71 -13.49 26.04
C TYR A 381 -33.81 -12.60 24.81
N LEU A 382 -33.79 -11.29 25.04
CA LEU A 382 -33.58 -10.29 24.01
C LEU A 382 -32.19 -9.70 24.20
N TYR A 383 -31.49 -9.46 23.10
CA TYR A 383 -30.17 -8.84 23.12
C TYR A 383 -30.19 -7.56 22.28
N ARG A 384 -29.39 -6.60 22.73
CA ARG A 384 -29.04 -5.45 21.92
C ARG A 384 -27.59 -5.06 22.07
N ILE A 385 -27.02 -4.55 21.00
CA ILE A 385 -25.63 -4.10 20.95
C ILE A 385 -25.55 -2.72 20.31
N TYR A 386 -24.74 -1.83 20.88
CA TYR A 386 -24.45 -0.53 20.30
C TYR A 386 -22.95 -0.23 20.39
N ALA A 387 -22.47 0.60 19.47
CA ALA A 387 -21.10 1.09 19.48
C ALA A 387 -21.00 2.41 20.23
N VAL A 388 -19.85 2.64 20.86
CA VAL A 388 -19.48 3.90 21.49
C VAL A 388 -18.28 4.47 20.74
N ASP A 389 -18.39 5.73 20.34
CA ASP A 389 -17.30 6.46 19.70
C ASP A 389 -16.14 6.77 20.68
N ILE A 390 -14.95 7.04 20.16
CA ILE A 390 -13.74 7.35 20.92
C ILE A 390 -13.75 8.75 21.54
N SER A 391 -14.38 9.74 20.91
CA SER A 391 -14.51 11.08 21.46
C SER A 391 -15.45 11.92 20.60
N PRO A 392 -16.59 12.40 21.14
CA PRO A 392 -16.82 12.66 22.58
C PRO A 392 -17.39 11.48 23.38
N GLY A 393 -17.38 10.26 22.84
CA GLY A 393 -18.00 9.11 23.51
C GLY A 393 -19.49 9.00 23.22
N ASN A 394 -19.90 9.47 22.04
CA ASN A 394 -21.27 9.38 21.59
C ASN A 394 -21.71 7.90 21.53
N VAL A 395 -22.91 7.64 22.04
CA VAL A 395 -23.52 6.31 22.02
C VAL A 395 -24.33 6.17 20.75
N GLY A 396 -23.98 5.19 19.93
CA GLY A 396 -24.69 4.85 18.70
C GLY A 396 -26.09 4.30 18.97
N GLU A 397 -26.90 4.23 17.92
CA GLU A 397 -28.18 3.52 17.97
C GLU A 397 -27.92 2.02 18.23
N ALA A 398 -28.81 1.38 19.00
CA ALA A 398 -28.68 -0.03 19.31
C ALA A 398 -29.27 -0.90 18.20
N ALA A 399 -28.53 -1.93 17.80
CA ALA A 399 -29.06 -3.04 17.06
C ALA A 399 -29.74 -3.99 18.04
N GLU A 400 -31.04 -4.22 17.89
CA GLU A 400 -31.79 -5.15 18.73
C GLU A 400 -32.14 -6.41 17.91
N LEU A 401 -32.17 -7.58 18.58
CA LEU A 401 -32.63 -8.80 17.93
C LEU A 401 -34.09 -8.67 17.51
N ALA A 402 -34.41 -9.13 16.30
CA ALA A 402 -35.78 -9.13 15.80
C ALA A 402 -36.70 -10.12 16.54
N GLU A 403 -36.14 -11.23 17.01
CA GLU A 403 -36.87 -12.30 17.71
C GLU A 403 -36.10 -12.73 18.96
N PRO A 404 -36.80 -13.09 20.05
CA PRO A 404 -36.15 -13.55 21.27
C PRO A 404 -35.52 -14.94 21.10
N VAL A 405 -34.41 -15.16 21.81
CA VAL A 405 -33.74 -16.46 21.90
C VAL A 405 -34.34 -17.25 23.06
N VAL A 406 -34.72 -18.50 22.80
CA VAL A 406 -35.34 -19.38 23.80
C VAL A 406 -34.36 -20.47 24.24
N LEU A 407 -34.21 -20.66 25.55
CA LEU A 407 -33.48 -21.78 26.17
C LEU A 407 -34.42 -22.61 27.06
N PRO A 408 -34.42 -23.95 26.97
CA PRO A 408 -33.75 -24.74 25.94
C PRO A 408 -34.41 -24.47 24.57
N PRO A 409 -33.69 -24.64 23.44
CA PRO A 409 -34.25 -24.39 22.12
C PRO A 409 -35.45 -25.32 21.86
N LEU A 410 -36.49 -24.79 21.21
CA LEU A 410 -37.80 -25.43 20.97
C LEU A 410 -37.77 -26.77 20.17
N THR A 411 -36.60 -27.29 19.81
CA THR A 411 -36.45 -28.58 19.14
C THR A 411 -35.26 -29.39 19.66
N THR A 412 -35.49 -30.09 20.77
CA THR A 412 -35.12 -31.51 20.92
C THR A 412 -36.25 -32.20 21.65
N THR A 413 -37.38 -32.43 20.99
CA THR A 413 -38.32 -33.47 21.44
C THR A 413 -37.60 -34.81 21.27
N THR A 414 -36.85 -35.23 22.29
CA THR A 414 -36.37 -36.60 22.41
C THR A 414 -37.61 -37.47 22.41
N THR A 415 -37.90 -38.12 21.28
CA THR A 415 -38.89 -39.20 21.26
C THR A 415 -38.26 -40.34 22.05
N GLU A 416 -38.53 -40.40 23.36
CA GLU A 416 -38.14 -41.52 24.19
C GLU A 416 -38.69 -42.81 23.56
N THR A 417 -37.79 -43.64 23.04
CA THR A 417 -38.17 -44.96 22.56
C THR A 417 -38.25 -45.88 23.78
N THR A 418 -39.42 -45.91 24.43
CA THR A 418 -39.69 -46.85 25.51
C THR A 418 -39.63 -48.27 24.96
N THR A 419 -38.51 -48.95 25.20
CA THR A 419 -38.32 -50.37 24.85
C THR A 419 -39.06 -51.23 25.88
N THR A 420 -40.35 -51.44 25.68
CA THR A 420 -41.10 -52.45 26.44
C THR A 420 -40.73 -53.83 25.89
N THR A 421 -39.99 -54.60 26.69
CA THR A 421 -39.72 -56.02 26.40
C THR A 421 -40.97 -56.83 26.72
N THR A 422 -41.74 -57.20 25.71
CA THR A 422 -42.82 -58.20 25.85
C THR A 422 -42.56 -59.37 24.92
N VAL A 423 -42.50 -60.56 25.52
CA VAL A 423 -42.22 -61.84 24.88
C VAL A 423 -43.44 -62.36 24.10
N SER A 424 -43.21 -62.70 22.84
CA SER A 424 -43.91 -63.68 21.98
C SER A 424 -45.42 -63.55 21.75
N THR A 425 -45.81 -63.18 20.53
CA THR A 425 -46.36 -64.15 19.54
C THR A 425 -46.47 -63.53 18.15
N THR A 426 -46.07 -64.33 17.17
CA THR A 426 -46.04 -64.13 15.72
C THR A 426 -47.31 -63.52 15.13
N THR A 427 -47.19 -62.37 14.45
CA THR A 427 -47.88 -62.09 13.18
C THR A 427 -47.06 -61.10 12.36
N THR A 428 -46.83 -61.42 11.09
CA THR A 428 -45.95 -60.71 10.16
C THR A 428 -46.66 -59.49 9.57
N THR A 429 -46.26 -58.29 10.00
CA THR A 429 -46.51 -57.04 9.26
C THR A 429 -45.32 -56.11 9.45
N ALA A 430 -44.67 -55.71 8.35
CA ALA A 430 -43.42 -54.95 8.36
C ALA A 430 -43.61 -53.53 8.95
N PRO A 431 -42.82 -53.11 9.95
CA PRO A 431 -42.79 -51.73 10.38
C PRO A 431 -41.77 -50.93 9.55
N SER A 432 -42.20 -49.78 9.04
CA SER A 432 -41.34 -48.76 8.45
C SER A 432 -40.59 -48.03 9.57
N THR A 433 -39.30 -48.31 9.72
CA THR A 433 -38.38 -47.53 10.57
C THR A 433 -38.09 -46.19 9.92
N THR A 434 -38.60 -45.10 10.50
CA THR A 434 -38.22 -43.74 10.11
C THR A 434 -37.08 -43.27 11.01
N THR A 435 -35.86 -43.32 10.48
CA THR A 435 -34.66 -42.77 11.13
C THR A 435 -34.67 -41.25 10.96
N THR A 436 -34.89 -40.50 12.04
CA THR A 436 -34.81 -39.03 12.00
C THR A 436 -33.35 -38.60 12.07
N THR A 437 -32.73 -38.46 10.91
CA THR A 437 -31.39 -37.87 10.75
C THR A 437 -31.50 -36.35 10.92
N THR A 438 -30.97 -35.81 12.02
CA THR A 438 -30.81 -34.36 12.19
C THR A 438 -29.73 -33.89 11.22
N THR A 439 -30.15 -33.39 10.06
CA THR A 439 -29.23 -32.83 9.06
C THR A 439 -28.74 -31.47 9.57
N LEU A 440 -27.43 -31.34 9.80
CA LEU A 440 -26.77 -30.06 10.06
C LEU A 440 -27.16 -29.03 8.98
N ALA A 441 -27.55 -27.84 9.40
CA ALA A 441 -27.84 -26.75 8.48
C ALA A 441 -26.58 -26.42 7.66
N THR A 442 -26.71 -26.45 6.34
CA THR A 442 -25.63 -26.10 5.42
C THR A 442 -25.95 -24.80 4.69
N TYR A 443 -24.94 -23.95 4.55
CA TYR A 443 -25.03 -22.65 3.88
C TYR A 443 -24.29 -22.66 2.55
N SER A 444 -24.44 -21.56 1.80
CA SER A 444 -23.71 -21.35 0.55
C SER A 444 -23.17 -19.93 0.46
N VAL A 445 -22.13 -19.72 -0.35
CA VAL A 445 -21.56 -18.40 -0.68
C VAL A 445 -21.18 -18.34 -2.15
N LYS A 446 -21.02 -17.14 -2.71
CA LYS A 446 -20.63 -16.93 -4.11
C LYS A 446 -19.24 -16.31 -4.20
N ILE A 447 -18.47 -16.74 -5.19
CA ILE A 447 -17.16 -16.18 -5.52
C ILE A 447 -17.16 -15.79 -6.99
N THR A 448 -16.91 -14.52 -7.28
CA THR A 448 -16.98 -13.95 -8.64
C THR A 448 -15.57 -13.67 -9.15
N ASN A 449 -15.27 -14.11 -10.38
CA ASN A 449 -14.00 -13.84 -11.03
C ASN A 449 -14.20 -12.96 -12.27
N SER A 450 -13.98 -11.66 -12.13
CA SER A 450 -13.99 -10.67 -13.22
C SER A 450 -12.60 -10.50 -13.88
N ALA A 451 -11.56 -11.13 -13.33
CA ALA A 451 -10.20 -11.03 -13.83
C ALA A 451 -9.99 -11.75 -15.17
N LYS A 452 -8.92 -11.37 -15.88
CA LYS A 452 -8.50 -12.03 -17.13
C LYS A 452 -7.79 -13.38 -16.94
N LYS A 453 -7.67 -13.86 -15.69
CA LYS A 453 -6.96 -15.09 -15.32
C LYS A 453 -7.89 -16.08 -14.62
N HIS A 454 -7.53 -17.36 -14.65
CA HIS A 454 -8.16 -18.39 -13.82
C HIS A 454 -7.55 -18.35 -12.41
N TYR A 455 -8.35 -18.66 -11.38
CA TYR A 455 -7.87 -18.71 -10.00
C TYR A 455 -8.15 -20.06 -9.38
N ARG A 456 -7.16 -20.65 -8.70
CA ARG A 456 -7.35 -21.74 -7.75
C ARG A 456 -7.81 -21.13 -6.43
N VAL A 457 -8.93 -21.61 -5.90
CA VAL A 457 -9.54 -21.10 -4.68
C VAL A 457 -9.61 -22.20 -3.63
N GLU A 458 -9.14 -21.90 -2.42
CA GLU A 458 -9.29 -22.74 -1.24
C GLU A 458 -10.09 -21.97 -0.18
N ILE A 459 -11.11 -22.61 0.40
CA ILE A 459 -11.81 -22.11 1.60
C ILE A 459 -11.37 -22.97 2.78
N ARG A 460 -10.93 -22.32 3.84
CA ARG A 460 -10.44 -22.91 5.08
C ARG A 460 -11.35 -22.51 6.24
N ASP A 461 -11.67 -23.44 7.13
CA ASP A 461 -12.39 -23.14 8.36
C ASP A 461 -11.49 -22.52 9.44
N ALA A 462 -12.06 -22.23 10.62
CA ALA A 462 -11.34 -21.69 11.76
C ALA A 462 -10.20 -22.62 12.28
N SER A 463 -10.24 -23.91 11.97
CA SER A 463 -9.16 -24.87 12.28
C SER A 463 -8.10 -24.94 11.18
N ASN A 464 -8.17 -24.05 10.19
CA ASN A 464 -7.32 -24.02 9.00
C ASN A 464 -7.44 -25.28 8.11
N MET A 465 -8.54 -26.03 8.23
CA MET A 465 -8.82 -27.19 7.40
C MET A 465 -9.51 -26.74 6.11
N VAL A 466 -9.04 -27.24 4.96
CA VAL A 466 -9.62 -26.93 3.66
C VAL A 466 -10.97 -27.62 3.52
N VAL A 467 -12.05 -26.85 3.60
CA VAL A 467 -13.44 -27.33 3.45
C VAL A 467 -13.93 -27.26 2.00
N PHE A 468 -13.30 -26.43 1.16
CA PHE A 468 -13.55 -26.37 -0.26
C PHE A 468 -12.26 -26.06 -1.03
N SER A 469 -12.05 -26.71 -2.16
CA SER A 469 -10.96 -26.41 -3.10
C SER A 469 -11.46 -26.54 -4.53
N GLY A 470 -11.23 -25.51 -5.36
CA GLY A 470 -11.72 -25.45 -6.73
C GLY A 470 -10.91 -24.52 -7.63
N THR A 471 -11.29 -24.44 -8.90
CA THR A 471 -10.74 -23.45 -9.85
C THR A 471 -11.90 -22.68 -10.46
N ILE A 472 -11.85 -21.34 -10.38
CA ILE A 472 -12.86 -20.44 -10.91
C ILE A 472 -12.34 -19.85 -12.22
N LYS A 473 -13.07 -20.05 -13.32
CA LYS A 473 -12.62 -19.55 -14.63
C LYS A 473 -12.81 -18.04 -14.72
N LYS A 474 -12.13 -17.43 -15.69
CA LYS A 474 -12.25 -15.99 -15.96
C LYS A 474 -13.69 -15.68 -16.37
N GLY A 475 -14.26 -14.61 -15.84
CA GLY A 475 -15.65 -14.19 -16.06
C GLY A 475 -16.70 -15.09 -15.41
N GLU A 476 -16.33 -16.03 -14.54
CA GLU A 476 -17.25 -17.00 -13.94
C GLU A 476 -17.59 -16.63 -12.48
N THR A 477 -18.80 -16.98 -12.05
CA THR A 477 -19.21 -16.96 -10.64
C THR A 477 -19.46 -18.39 -10.17
N THR A 478 -18.82 -18.81 -9.09
CA THR A 478 -19.00 -20.15 -8.50
C THR A 478 -19.71 -20.03 -7.16
N THR A 479 -20.77 -20.82 -6.98
CA THR A 479 -21.46 -20.95 -5.68
C THR A 479 -20.88 -22.15 -4.94
N VAL A 480 -20.32 -21.92 -3.76
CA VAL A 480 -19.85 -22.97 -2.84
C VAL A 480 -20.97 -23.28 -1.87
N THR A 481 -21.42 -24.54 -1.83
CA THR A 481 -22.50 -25.02 -0.95
C THR A 481 -21.96 -26.03 0.07
N GLY A 482 -22.75 -26.37 1.09
CA GLY A 482 -22.38 -27.41 2.05
C GLY A 482 -21.50 -26.93 3.20
N LEU A 483 -21.37 -25.62 3.39
CA LEU A 483 -20.58 -25.05 4.48
C LEU A 483 -21.39 -25.02 5.78
N SER A 484 -20.80 -25.40 6.91
CA SER A 484 -21.43 -25.24 8.23
C SER A 484 -21.39 -23.78 8.70
N ALA A 485 -22.13 -23.44 9.76
CA ALA A 485 -21.94 -22.16 10.44
C ALA A 485 -20.50 -22.05 10.98
N GLY A 486 -19.89 -20.86 10.92
CA GLY A 486 -18.51 -20.66 11.33
C GLY A 486 -17.79 -19.53 10.60
N GLN A 487 -16.51 -19.35 10.95
CA GLN A 487 -15.59 -18.40 10.34
C GLN A 487 -14.73 -19.10 9.28
N TYR A 488 -14.52 -18.44 8.15
CA TYR A 488 -13.80 -19.01 7.02
C TYR A 488 -12.78 -18.02 6.44
N GLN A 489 -11.70 -18.56 5.90
CA GLN A 489 -10.71 -17.84 5.08
C GLN A 489 -10.76 -18.36 3.65
N ILE A 490 -10.72 -17.44 2.67
CA ILE A 490 -10.61 -17.76 1.26
C ILE A 490 -9.25 -17.33 0.76
N VAL A 491 -8.55 -18.24 0.09
CA VAL A 491 -7.27 -17.98 -0.57
C VAL A 491 -7.43 -18.25 -2.07
N ALA A 492 -7.19 -17.24 -2.90
CA ALA A 492 -7.31 -17.33 -4.35
C ALA A 492 -5.96 -17.06 -5.04
N THR A 493 -5.41 -18.09 -5.67
CA THR A 493 -4.10 -18.04 -6.35
C THR A 493 -4.27 -18.09 -7.87
N PRO A 494 -3.72 -17.15 -8.66
CA PRO A 494 -3.83 -17.18 -10.12
C PRO A 494 -3.15 -18.42 -10.72
N VAL A 495 -3.85 -19.14 -11.60
CA VAL A 495 -3.28 -20.24 -12.39
C VAL A 495 -2.37 -19.63 -13.46
N GLY A 496 -1.05 -19.81 -13.31
CA GLY A 496 -0.04 -19.16 -14.14
C GLY A 496 0.79 -18.08 -13.44
N GLY A 497 0.64 -17.93 -12.12
CA GLY A 497 1.43 -17.00 -11.32
C GLY A 497 0.85 -15.59 -11.26
N GLY A 498 1.19 -14.90 -10.18
CA GLY A 498 0.70 -13.56 -9.84
C GLY A 498 0.38 -13.43 -8.36
N THR A 499 -0.25 -12.32 -7.99
CA THR A 499 -0.61 -12.02 -6.60
C THR A 499 -1.74 -12.92 -6.12
N THR A 500 -1.54 -13.53 -4.94
CA THR A 500 -2.59 -14.29 -4.25
C THR A 500 -3.50 -13.32 -3.51
N VAL A 501 -4.81 -13.51 -3.62
CA VAL A 501 -5.83 -12.70 -2.93
C VAL A 501 -6.38 -13.49 -1.75
N ASN A 502 -6.44 -12.87 -0.58
CA ASN A 502 -6.99 -13.46 0.63
C ASN A 502 -8.21 -12.66 1.08
N ALA A 503 -9.23 -13.34 1.59
CA ALA A 503 -10.40 -12.74 2.21
C ALA A 503 -10.90 -13.62 3.36
N SER A 504 -11.77 -13.08 4.22
CA SER A 504 -12.44 -13.81 5.28
C SER A 504 -13.94 -13.55 5.25
N PHE A 505 -14.74 -14.53 5.63
CA PHE A 505 -16.19 -14.41 5.71
C PHE A 505 -16.75 -15.30 6.83
N SER A 506 -17.98 -15.02 7.25
CA SER A 506 -18.67 -15.77 8.30
C SER A 506 -20.05 -16.27 7.86
N LEU A 507 -20.44 -17.42 8.38
CA LEU A 507 -21.75 -18.04 8.17
C LEU A 507 -22.45 -18.23 9.52
N PRO A 508 -23.75 -17.93 9.63
CA PRO A 508 -24.69 -17.68 8.53
C PRO A 508 -24.72 -16.25 7.96
N ALA A 509 -24.03 -15.28 8.57
CA ALA A 509 -24.16 -13.86 8.25
C ALA A 509 -24.05 -13.53 6.74
N GLN A 510 -23.12 -14.17 6.03
CA GLN A 510 -22.89 -13.93 4.60
C GLN A 510 -23.44 -15.04 3.70
N ALA A 511 -24.41 -15.82 4.19
CA ALA A 511 -25.03 -16.89 3.40
C ALA A 511 -25.71 -16.33 2.14
N GLY A 512 -25.38 -16.90 0.98
CA GLY A 512 -25.89 -16.54 -0.34
C GLY A 512 -25.22 -15.30 -0.97
N GLN A 513 -24.36 -14.59 -0.23
CA GLN A 513 -23.70 -13.37 -0.68
C GLN A 513 -22.43 -13.66 -1.49
N VAL A 514 -21.94 -12.64 -2.22
CA VAL A 514 -20.62 -12.68 -2.87
C VAL A 514 -19.56 -12.30 -1.85
N VAL A 515 -18.75 -13.27 -1.44
CA VAL A 515 -17.74 -13.11 -0.37
C VAL A 515 -16.35 -12.78 -0.90
N LEU A 516 -16.12 -12.93 -2.21
CA LEU A 516 -14.87 -12.57 -2.87
C LEU A 516 -15.12 -12.22 -4.34
N THR A 517 -14.61 -11.06 -4.77
CA THR A 517 -14.57 -10.64 -6.19
C THR A 517 -13.12 -10.51 -6.65
N LEU A 518 -12.71 -11.32 -7.62
CA LEU A 518 -11.37 -11.29 -8.22
C LEU A 518 -11.39 -10.37 -9.43
N LEU A 519 -10.53 -9.34 -9.42
CA LEU A 519 -10.46 -8.30 -10.46
C LEU A 519 -9.28 -8.49 -11.43
#